data_AF-A0A2P6RU68-F1
#
_entry.id   AF-A0A2P6RU68-F1
#
_cell.length_a   1.000
_cell.length_b   1.000
_cell.length_c   1.000
_cell.angle_alpha   90.00
_cell.angle_beta   90.00
_cell.angle_gamma   90.00
#
_symmetry.space_group_name_H-M   'P 1'
#
loop_
_entity.id
_entity.type
_entity.pdbx_description
1 polymer ?
#
loop_
_entity_poly.entity_id
_entity_poly.type
_entity_poly.pdbx_seq_one_letter_code
_entity_poly.pdbx_strand_id
1 'polypeptide(L)'
;MSNSLAESFNNMVKDERCMPLPQLLEGIRVRVMEIFCERKVQSSTWRSVLCPKLEKKLSKRIETGRNWRVSQSTNDIFEVCTEDSNVMVNLVERECSCAWWQFRCFPCSHAVQVMQKANRIPYRYIEDYWKTSFYRSAHDLPIFPVPDLDKPNPSSFGDSALQPPKTRKPPGRPRTRRIKSFGEESRPVKCTRCDQLGHHNRRSCNVAI
;
A
#
# COMPACT_ATOMS: atom_id res chain seq x y z
N MET A 1 11.28 -1.87 -11.13
CA MET A 1 10.87 -2.92 -10.18
C MET A 1 10.49 -2.27 -8.85
N SER A 2 9.46 -2.79 -8.20
CA SER A 2 8.60 -2.13 -7.21
C SER A 2 9.29 -1.73 -5.90
N ASN A 3 9.76 -0.48 -5.83
CA ASN A 3 10.25 0.15 -4.59
C ASN A 3 9.13 0.78 -3.73
N SER A 4 7.85 0.67 -4.10
CA SER A 4 6.80 1.47 -3.43
C SER A 4 6.55 1.09 -1.97
N LEU A 5 6.62 -0.19 -1.60
CA LEU A 5 6.39 -0.63 -0.22
C LEU A 5 7.56 -0.24 0.68
N ALA A 6 8.79 -0.49 0.22
CA ALA A 6 9.99 -0.07 0.92
C ALA A 6 10.01 1.46 1.05
N GLU A 7 9.74 2.21 -0.01
CA GLU A 7 9.67 3.68 0.04
C GLU A 7 8.57 4.19 0.97
N SER A 8 7.38 3.59 0.97
CA SER A 8 6.29 3.97 1.87
C SER A 8 6.63 3.71 3.33
N PHE A 9 7.14 2.51 3.64
CA PHE A 9 7.64 2.21 4.99
C PHE A 9 8.76 3.17 5.37
N ASN A 10 9.66 3.44 4.41
CA ASN A 10 10.78 4.35 4.61
C ASN A 10 10.37 5.78 4.92
N ASN A 11 9.29 6.24 4.32
CA ASN A 11 8.71 7.55 4.62
C ASN A 11 7.94 7.54 5.94
N MET A 12 7.31 6.41 6.31
CA MET A 12 6.58 6.26 7.57
C MET A 12 7.49 6.37 8.79
N VAL A 13 8.70 5.81 8.73
CA VAL A 13 9.66 5.77 9.86
C VAL A 13 10.81 6.76 9.72
N LYS A 14 10.58 7.85 8.96
CA LYS A 14 11.64 8.75 8.51
C LYS A 14 12.37 9.41 9.68
N ASP A 15 11.64 9.80 10.72
CA ASP A 15 12.18 10.55 11.85
C ASP A 15 12.82 9.61 12.88
N GLU A 16 12.22 8.45 13.10
CA GLU A 16 12.67 7.39 14.02
C GLU A 16 14.01 6.79 13.58
N ARG A 17 14.32 6.81 12.28
CA ARG A 17 15.57 6.27 11.73
C ARG A 17 16.85 6.89 12.23
N CYS A 18 16.77 8.14 12.67
CA CYS A 18 17.95 8.83 13.22
C CYS A 18 18.14 8.53 14.71
N MET A 19 17.20 7.80 15.33
CA MET A 19 17.20 7.51 16.76
C MET A 19 18.00 6.23 17.10
N PRO A 20 18.46 6.08 18.35
CA PRO A 20 18.98 4.81 18.86
C PRO A 20 17.97 3.67 18.71
N LEU A 21 18.46 2.43 18.59
CA LEU A 21 17.64 1.25 18.34
C LEU A 21 16.39 1.12 19.26
N PRO A 22 16.48 1.31 20.59
CA PRO A 22 15.30 1.22 21.45
C PRO A 22 14.23 2.27 21.11
N GLN A 23 14.64 3.51 20.84
CA GLN A 23 13.73 4.60 20.46
C GLN A 23 13.14 4.40 19.07
N LEU A 24 13.93 3.84 18.13
CA LEU A 24 13.43 3.46 16.80
C LEU A 24 12.33 2.39 16.91
N LEU A 25 12.55 1.33 17.69
CA LEU A 25 11.58 0.25 17.86
C LEU A 25 10.31 0.76 18.55
N GLU A 26 10.46 1.58 19.59
CA GLU A 26 9.32 2.16 20.29
C GLU A 26 8.53 3.14 19.41
N GLY A 27 9.21 4.00 18.64
CA GLY A 27 8.57 4.88 17.67
C GLY A 27 7.79 4.10 16.60
N ILE A 28 8.36 3.01 16.07
CA ILE A 28 7.65 2.12 15.13
C ILE A 28 6.42 1.50 15.79
N ARG A 29 6.54 1.00 17.03
CA ARG A 29 5.42 0.39 17.77
C ARG A 29 4.27 1.38 17.94
N VAL A 30 4.56 2.60 18.42
CA VAL A 30 3.58 3.67 18.58
C VAL A 30 2.94 4.02 17.24
N ARG A 31 3.73 4.16 16.18
CA ARG A 31 3.23 4.50 14.85
C ARG A 31 2.25 3.46 14.30
N VAL A 32 2.58 2.17 14.43
CA VAL A 32 1.69 1.09 13.97
C VAL A 32 0.43 1.04 14.85
N MET A 33 0.56 1.25 16.17
CA MET A 33 -0.58 1.34 17.09
C MET A 33 -1.56 2.43 16.69
N GLU A 34 -1.09 3.65 16.42
CA GLU A 34 -1.90 4.77 15.94
C GLU A 34 -2.60 4.43 14.62
N ILE A 35 -1.86 3.88 13.64
CA ILE A 35 -2.41 3.49 12.34
C ILE A 35 -3.52 2.45 12.50
N PHE A 36 -3.35 1.45 13.37
CA PHE A 36 -4.39 0.44 13.62
C PHE A 36 -5.64 1.07 14.24
N CYS A 37 -5.46 1.95 15.23
CA CYS A 37 -6.56 2.67 15.85
C CYS A 37 -7.32 3.54 14.83
N GLU A 38 -6.61 4.35 14.05
CA GLU A 38 -7.18 5.20 13.00
C GLU A 38 -7.98 4.39 11.99
N ARG A 39 -7.43 3.27 11.51
CA ARG A 39 -8.10 2.38 10.54
C ARG A 39 -9.32 1.72 11.13
N LYS A 40 -9.27 1.29 12.40
CA LYS A 40 -10.42 0.75 13.12
C LYS A 40 -11.55 1.78 13.21
N VAL A 41 -11.24 2.98 13.69
CA VAL A 41 -12.20 4.09 13.79
C VAL A 41 -12.77 4.45 12.42
N GLN A 42 -11.91 4.61 11.42
CA GLN A 42 -12.33 4.92 10.04
C GLN A 42 -13.27 3.84 9.49
N SER A 43 -12.91 2.56 9.63
CA SER A 43 -13.70 1.45 9.09
C SER A 43 -15.04 1.25 9.80
N SER A 44 -15.19 1.72 11.04
CA SER A 44 -16.47 1.67 11.76
C SER A 44 -17.56 2.51 11.07
N THR A 45 -17.16 3.59 10.37
CA THR A 45 -18.07 4.47 9.64
C THR A 45 -18.59 3.88 8.33
N TRP A 46 -17.94 2.83 7.80
CA TRP A 46 -18.29 2.27 6.49
C TRP A 46 -19.56 1.41 6.58
N ARG A 47 -20.55 1.69 5.72
CA ARG A 47 -21.82 0.95 5.72
C ARG A 47 -21.93 -0.09 4.60
N SER A 48 -21.02 -0.02 3.64
CA SER A 48 -21.00 -0.86 2.45
C SER A 48 -20.35 -2.23 2.70
N VAL A 49 -20.57 -3.17 1.78
CA VAL A 49 -19.97 -4.51 1.85
C VAL A 49 -18.46 -4.44 1.57
N LEU A 50 -18.05 -3.57 0.65
CA LEU A 50 -16.64 -3.35 0.32
C LEU A 50 -16.12 -2.05 0.95
N CYS A 51 -14.80 -1.95 1.05
CA CYS A 51 -14.15 -0.70 1.45
C CYS A 51 -14.48 0.42 0.45
N PRO A 52 -14.60 1.70 0.85
CA PRO A 52 -15.06 2.78 -0.03
C PRO A 52 -14.30 2.90 -1.36
N LYS A 53 -12.98 2.66 -1.34
CA LYS A 53 -12.14 2.67 -2.55
C LYS A 53 -12.51 1.55 -3.53
N LEU A 54 -12.88 0.37 -3.01
CA LEU A 54 -13.29 -0.78 -3.80
C LEU A 54 -14.73 -0.65 -4.28
N GLU A 55 -15.62 -0.08 -3.46
CA GLU A 55 -16.97 0.30 -3.91
C GLU A 55 -16.90 1.21 -5.13
N LYS A 56 -16.14 2.31 -5.04
CA LYS A 56 -15.94 3.23 -6.18
C LYS A 56 -15.36 2.50 -7.41
N LYS A 57 -14.48 1.52 -7.20
CA LYS A 57 -13.90 0.72 -8.28
C LYS A 57 -14.94 -0.21 -8.91
N LEU A 58 -15.83 -0.81 -8.12
CA LEU A 58 -16.93 -1.63 -8.60
C LEU A 58 -17.93 -0.77 -9.37
N SER A 59 -18.36 0.37 -8.84
CA SER A 59 -19.24 1.32 -9.53
C SER A 59 -18.66 1.76 -10.87
N LYS A 60 -17.35 2.05 -10.94
CA LYS A 60 -16.70 2.38 -12.21
C LYS A 60 -16.73 1.23 -13.22
N ARG A 61 -16.62 -0.02 -12.78
CA ARG A 61 -16.70 -1.22 -13.64
C ARG A 61 -18.11 -1.43 -14.17
N ILE A 62 -19.12 -1.14 -13.35
CA ILE A 62 -20.52 -1.12 -13.78
C ILE A 62 -20.70 -0.07 -14.89
N GLU A 63 -20.21 1.15 -14.69
CA GLU A 63 -20.39 2.21 -15.69
C GLU A 63 -19.63 1.94 -16.99
N THR A 64 -18.41 1.38 -16.90
CA THR A 64 -17.57 1.10 -18.08
C THR A 64 -18.27 0.20 -19.08
N GLY A 65 -18.99 -0.81 -18.61
CA GLY A 65 -19.63 -1.81 -19.47
C GLY A 65 -21.09 -1.56 -19.77
N ARG A 66 -21.64 -0.40 -19.37
CA ARG A 66 -23.08 -0.11 -19.39
C ARG A 66 -23.75 -0.31 -20.76
N ASN A 67 -23.02 -0.07 -21.84
CA ASN A 67 -23.53 -0.14 -23.21
C ASN A 67 -23.11 -1.42 -23.95
N TRP A 68 -22.41 -2.34 -23.28
CA TRP A 68 -21.95 -3.58 -23.92
C TRP A 68 -23.10 -4.57 -24.09
N ARG A 69 -23.05 -5.32 -25.20
CA ARG A 69 -24.03 -6.37 -25.47
C ARG A 69 -23.59 -7.65 -24.78
N VAL A 70 -24.44 -8.17 -23.89
CA VAL A 70 -24.21 -9.43 -23.18
C VAL A 70 -25.14 -10.50 -23.74
N SER A 71 -24.56 -11.56 -24.31
CA SER A 71 -25.26 -12.71 -24.89
C SER A 71 -25.01 -13.94 -24.03
N GLN A 72 -26.06 -14.70 -23.74
CA GLN A 72 -25.98 -15.91 -22.92
C GLN A 72 -25.75 -17.13 -23.80
N SER A 73 -24.74 -17.94 -23.50
CA SER A 73 -24.46 -19.21 -24.19
C SER A 73 -25.02 -20.40 -23.41
N THR A 74 -24.81 -20.44 -22.09
CA THR A 74 -25.37 -21.44 -21.17
C THR A 74 -25.89 -20.75 -19.91
N ASN A 75 -26.33 -21.51 -18.90
CA ASN A 75 -26.78 -20.94 -17.63
C ASN A 75 -25.74 -20.01 -16.97
N ASP A 76 -24.44 -20.30 -17.13
CA ASP A 76 -23.36 -19.61 -16.43
C ASP A 76 -22.25 -19.07 -17.36
N ILE A 77 -22.30 -19.38 -18.66
CA ILE A 77 -21.33 -18.91 -19.66
C ILE A 77 -21.97 -17.87 -20.57
N PHE A 78 -21.27 -16.76 -20.73
CA PHE A 78 -21.73 -15.58 -21.46
C PHE A 78 -20.63 -15.04 -22.37
N GLU A 79 -21.05 -14.41 -23.46
CA GLU A 79 -20.22 -13.57 -24.30
C GLU A 79 -20.57 -12.10 -24.07
N VAL A 80 -19.55 -11.27 -23.86
CA VAL A 80 -19.66 -9.82 -23.78
C VAL A 80 -19.01 -9.22 -25.01
N CYS A 81 -19.81 -8.62 -25.87
CA CYS A 81 -19.31 -7.86 -27.02
C CYS A 81 -18.99 -6.44 -26.58
N THR A 82 -17.71 -6.11 -26.61
CA THR A 82 -17.18 -4.75 -26.41
C THR A 82 -16.94 -4.08 -27.77
N GLU A 83 -16.48 -2.84 -27.78
CA GLU A 83 -16.12 -2.13 -29.01
C GLU A 83 -14.94 -2.80 -29.74
N ASP A 84 -13.99 -3.35 -28.98
CA ASP A 84 -12.72 -3.86 -29.52
C ASP A 84 -12.67 -5.39 -29.65
N SER A 85 -13.48 -6.12 -28.87
CA SER A 85 -13.38 -7.58 -28.78
C SER A 85 -14.61 -8.25 -28.16
N ASN A 86 -14.75 -9.55 -28.42
CA ASN A 86 -15.66 -10.42 -27.68
C ASN A 86 -14.93 -11.11 -26.54
N VAL A 87 -15.52 -11.08 -25.35
CA VAL A 87 -14.94 -11.63 -24.13
C VAL A 87 -15.87 -12.68 -23.55
N MET A 88 -15.34 -13.87 -23.29
CA MET A 88 -16.07 -14.94 -22.62
C MET A 88 -15.98 -14.77 -21.10
N VAL A 89 -17.10 -14.98 -20.40
CA VAL A 89 -17.18 -14.99 -18.95
C VAL A 89 -17.88 -16.26 -18.50
N ASN A 90 -17.27 -16.97 -17.54
CA ASN A 90 -17.86 -18.09 -16.84
C ASN A 90 -18.07 -17.71 -15.37
N LEU A 91 -19.33 -17.65 -14.92
CA LEU A 91 -19.66 -17.26 -13.55
C LEU A 91 -19.34 -18.33 -12.50
N VAL A 92 -19.41 -19.62 -12.86
CA VAL A 92 -19.14 -20.73 -11.93
C VAL A 92 -17.65 -20.79 -11.60
N GLU A 93 -16.82 -20.80 -12.64
CA GLU A 93 -15.35 -20.84 -12.52
C GLU A 93 -14.76 -19.48 -12.14
N ARG A 94 -15.59 -18.43 -12.04
CA ARG A 94 -15.16 -17.04 -11.81
C ARG A 94 -14.11 -16.59 -12.82
N GLU A 95 -14.31 -16.99 -14.06
CA GLU A 95 -13.36 -16.83 -15.15
C GLU A 95 -13.81 -15.76 -16.13
N CYS A 96 -12.84 -15.00 -16.65
CA CYS A 96 -13.06 -14.08 -17.75
C CYS A 96 -11.88 -14.16 -18.71
N SER A 97 -12.12 -14.28 -20.02
CA SER A 97 -11.03 -14.45 -21.00
C SER A 97 -10.07 -13.24 -21.08
N CYS A 98 -10.44 -12.09 -20.52
CA CYS A 98 -9.53 -10.96 -20.31
C CYS A 98 -8.50 -11.17 -19.18
N ALA A 99 -8.52 -12.32 -18.48
CA ALA A 99 -7.65 -12.76 -17.39
C ALA A 99 -7.63 -11.87 -16.11
N TRP A 100 -8.28 -10.71 -16.13
CA TRP A 100 -8.24 -9.75 -15.03
C TRP A 100 -8.81 -10.33 -13.74
N TRP A 101 -9.91 -11.08 -13.83
CA TRP A 101 -10.60 -11.60 -12.64
C TRP A 101 -9.70 -12.59 -11.90
N GLN A 102 -9.01 -13.44 -12.62
CA GLN A 102 -8.09 -14.46 -12.14
C GLN A 102 -6.88 -13.80 -11.47
N PHE A 103 -6.24 -12.83 -12.13
CA PHE A 103 -5.06 -12.17 -11.58
C PHE A 103 -5.34 -11.26 -10.38
N ARG A 104 -6.53 -10.64 -10.32
CA ARG A 104 -6.86 -9.69 -9.26
C ARG A 104 -7.79 -10.26 -8.19
N CYS A 105 -8.35 -11.45 -8.43
CA CYS A 105 -9.40 -12.06 -7.61
C CYS A 105 -10.54 -11.05 -7.33
N PHE A 106 -10.87 -10.24 -8.35
CA PHE A 106 -11.90 -9.20 -8.28
C PHE A 106 -12.56 -9.04 -9.66
N PRO A 107 -13.92 -9.13 -9.75
CA PRO A 107 -14.65 -9.17 -11.02
C PRO A 107 -14.35 -7.98 -11.93
N CYS A 108 -13.89 -8.23 -13.15
CA CYS A 108 -13.64 -7.22 -14.18
C CYS A 108 -14.95 -6.58 -14.69
N SER A 109 -14.86 -5.55 -15.53
CA SER A 109 -16.06 -4.90 -16.08
C SER A 109 -16.95 -5.89 -16.84
N HIS A 110 -16.39 -6.80 -17.64
CA HIS A 110 -17.16 -7.84 -18.35
C HIS A 110 -17.93 -8.75 -17.39
N ALA A 111 -17.24 -9.26 -16.37
CA ALA A 111 -17.83 -10.12 -15.36
C ALA A 111 -18.97 -9.43 -14.61
N VAL A 112 -18.80 -8.15 -14.27
CA VAL A 112 -19.84 -7.37 -13.60
C VAL A 112 -21.08 -7.19 -14.50
N GLN A 113 -20.91 -6.91 -15.80
CA GLN A 113 -22.05 -6.83 -16.72
C GLN A 113 -22.79 -8.16 -16.83
N VAL A 114 -22.05 -9.27 -16.90
CA VAL A 114 -22.64 -10.61 -16.94
C VAL A 114 -23.41 -10.92 -15.67
N MET A 115 -22.88 -10.56 -14.50
CA MET A 115 -23.59 -10.69 -13.23
C MET A 115 -24.90 -9.90 -13.23
N GLN A 116 -24.88 -8.65 -13.73
CA GLN A 116 -26.10 -7.83 -13.83
C GLN A 116 -27.13 -8.46 -14.77
N LYS A 117 -26.69 -8.94 -15.94
CA LYS A 117 -27.55 -9.62 -16.93
C LYS A 117 -28.17 -10.91 -16.37
N ALA A 118 -27.41 -11.68 -15.60
CA ALA A 118 -27.85 -12.92 -14.97
C ALA A 118 -28.58 -12.71 -13.62
N ASN A 119 -28.87 -11.45 -13.25
CA ASN A 119 -29.48 -11.06 -11.97
C ASN A 119 -28.74 -11.65 -10.75
N ARG A 120 -27.41 -11.65 -10.80
CA ARG A 120 -26.52 -12.11 -9.75
C ARG A 120 -25.96 -10.94 -8.96
N ILE A 121 -25.77 -11.12 -7.66
CA ILE A 121 -25.24 -10.09 -6.76
C ILE A 121 -23.71 -10.08 -6.87
N PRO A 122 -23.07 -9.00 -7.38
CA PRO A 122 -21.61 -8.98 -7.59
C PRO A 122 -20.79 -9.24 -6.32
N TYR A 123 -21.28 -8.79 -5.16
CA TYR A 123 -20.60 -8.99 -3.86
C TYR A 123 -20.41 -10.46 -3.48
N ARG A 124 -21.20 -11.40 -4.03
CA ARG A 124 -21.04 -12.85 -3.79
C ARG A 124 -19.87 -13.47 -4.55
N TYR A 125 -19.36 -12.76 -5.56
CA TYR A 125 -18.26 -13.18 -6.42
C TYR A 125 -16.95 -12.49 -6.07
N ILE A 126 -16.93 -11.72 -4.97
CA ILE A 126 -15.77 -11.02 -4.44
C ILE A 126 -15.30 -11.75 -3.19
N GLU A 127 -14.01 -12.07 -3.15
CA GLU A 127 -13.37 -12.72 -2.02
C GLU A 127 -13.47 -11.91 -0.73
N ASP A 128 -13.52 -12.60 0.41
CA ASP A 128 -13.78 -11.99 1.71
C ASP A 128 -12.73 -10.96 2.11
N TYR A 129 -11.46 -11.17 1.72
CA TYR A 129 -10.37 -10.24 2.08
C TYR A 129 -10.51 -8.85 1.43
N TRP A 130 -11.40 -8.69 0.44
CA TRP A 130 -11.76 -7.37 -0.12
C TRP A 130 -12.93 -6.69 0.61
N LYS A 131 -13.64 -7.43 1.47
CA LYS A 131 -14.83 -6.93 2.18
C LYS A 131 -14.44 -6.12 3.40
N THR A 132 -15.31 -5.19 3.76
CA THR A 132 -15.15 -4.33 4.94
C THR A 132 -15.11 -5.15 6.23
N SER A 133 -15.85 -6.26 6.31
CA SER A 133 -15.81 -7.17 7.47
C SER A 133 -14.40 -7.71 7.73
N PHE A 134 -13.70 -8.19 6.69
CA PHE A 134 -12.34 -8.67 6.81
C PHE A 134 -11.36 -7.55 7.17
N TYR A 135 -11.51 -6.37 6.55
CA TYR A 135 -10.69 -5.20 6.90
C TYR A 135 -10.81 -4.83 8.38
N ARG A 136 -12.04 -4.85 8.92
CA ARG A 136 -12.29 -4.61 10.35
C ARG A 136 -11.62 -5.66 11.21
N SER A 137 -11.79 -6.93 10.89
CA SER A 137 -11.16 -8.03 11.62
C SER A 137 -9.63 -7.92 11.63
N ALA A 138 -9.02 -7.52 10.51
CA ALA A 138 -7.57 -7.34 10.41
C ALA A 138 -7.03 -6.19 11.28
N HIS A 139 -7.88 -5.24 11.66
CA HIS A 139 -7.53 -4.08 12.49
C HIS A 139 -8.24 -4.07 13.85
N ASP A 140 -8.87 -5.18 14.25
CA ASP A 140 -9.64 -5.23 15.48
C ASP A 140 -8.74 -5.39 16.71
N LEU A 141 -7.67 -6.18 16.58
CA LEU A 141 -6.70 -6.44 17.64
C LEU A 141 -5.87 -5.18 17.93
N PRO A 142 -5.92 -4.63 19.16
CA PRO A 142 -5.12 -3.48 19.52
C PRO A 142 -3.66 -3.88 19.72
N ILE A 143 -2.75 -3.00 19.33
CA ILE A 143 -1.37 -3.03 19.81
C ILE A 143 -1.38 -2.30 21.16
N PHE A 144 -1.18 -3.04 22.25
CA PHE A 144 -1.23 -2.45 23.58
C PHE A 144 -0.05 -1.49 23.81
N PRO A 145 -0.28 -0.37 24.52
CA PRO A 145 0.80 0.43 25.08
C PRO A 145 1.71 -0.44 25.93
N VAL A 146 3.02 -0.27 25.77
CA VAL A 146 3.98 -0.85 26.71
C VAL A 146 4.12 0.17 27.84
N PRO A 147 3.66 -0.12 29.06
CA PRO A 147 3.84 0.81 30.16
C PRO A 147 5.33 0.99 30.42
N ASP A 148 5.74 2.22 30.71
CA ASP A 148 7.01 2.49 31.37
C ASP A 148 6.92 1.91 32.78
N LEU A 149 7.08 0.59 32.92
CA LEU A 149 7.36 -0.03 34.20
C LEU A 149 8.65 0.63 34.69
N ASP A 150 8.58 1.31 35.83
CA ASP A 150 9.65 2.05 36.51
C ASP A 150 11.02 1.63 35.98
N LYS A 151 11.69 2.54 35.23
CA LYS A 151 12.98 2.33 34.57
C LYS A 151 13.77 1.25 35.32
N PRO A 152 13.74 -0.01 34.86
CA PRO A 152 14.37 -1.08 35.61
C PRO A 152 15.83 -0.67 35.79
N ASN A 153 16.30 -0.68 37.04
CA ASN A 153 17.64 -0.27 37.38
C ASN A 153 18.58 -1.03 36.42
N PRO A 154 19.51 -0.38 35.69
CA PRO A 154 20.39 -1.09 34.75
C PRO A 154 21.15 -2.27 35.40
N SER A 155 21.31 -2.24 36.73
CA SER A 155 21.80 -3.35 37.56
C SER A 155 20.92 -4.61 37.55
N SER A 156 19.62 -4.48 37.30
CA SER A 156 18.63 -5.57 37.31
C SER A 156 18.69 -6.47 36.08
N PHE A 157 19.39 -6.06 35.02
CA PHE A 157 19.50 -6.83 33.78
C PHE A 157 20.72 -7.76 33.73
N GLY A 158 21.66 -7.65 34.67
CA GLY A 158 22.87 -8.49 34.70
C GLY A 158 23.54 -8.62 33.32
N ASP A 159 23.90 -9.85 32.94
CA ASP A 159 24.47 -10.21 31.63
C ASP A 159 23.48 -10.10 30.45
N SER A 160 22.19 -9.85 30.70
CA SER A 160 21.17 -9.69 29.65
C SER A 160 21.03 -8.26 29.14
N ALA A 161 21.82 -7.32 29.66
CA ALA A 161 21.83 -5.94 29.19
C ALA A 161 22.41 -5.84 27.76
N LEU A 162 21.65 -5.23 26.84
CA LEU A 162 22.14 -4.93 25.49
C LEU A 162 23.35 -3.99 25.57
N GLN A 163 24.52 -4.52 25.26
CA GLN A 163 25.76 -3.74 25.24
C GLN A 163 25.78 -2.82 24.00
N PRO A 164 26.32 -1.59 24.12
CA PRO A 164 26.54 -0.75 22.94
C PRO A 164 27.44 -1.48 21.94
N PRO A 165 27.28 -1.22 20.63
CA PRO A 165 28.19 -1.78 19.63
C PRO A 165 29.64 -1.45 19.98
N LYS A 166 30.54 -2.43 19.92
CA LYS A 166 31.99 -2.23 20.12
C LYS A 166 32.65 -1.37 19.02
N THR A 167 31.85 -0.86 18.08
CA THR A 167 32.31 -0.06 16.95
C THR A 167 32.25 1.43 17.26
N ARG A 168 33.34 2.15 16.95
CA ARG A 168 33.38 3.60 17.08
C ARG A 168 32.67 4.23 15.88
N LYS A 169 31.75 5.17 16.12
CA LYS A 169 31.20 5.99 15.03
C LYS A 169 32.35 6.80 14.40
N PRO A 170 32.58 6.73 13.07
CA PRO A 170 33.62 7.52 12.43
C PRO A 170 33.35 9.02 12.63
N PRO A 171 34.41 9.84 12.74
CA PRO A 171 34.24 11.28 12.90
C PRO A 171 33.50 11.89 11.70
N GLY A 172 32.53 12.77 11.97
CA GLY A 172 31.75 13.47 10.95
C GLY A 172 30.24 13.39 11.16
N ARG A 173 29.48 14.25 10.47
CA ARG A 173 28.01 14.24 10.50
C ARG A 173 27.50 12.95 9.83
N PRO A 174 26.67 12.14 10.51
CA PRO A 174 26.03 10.99 9.88
C PRO A 174 25.30 11.44 8.61
N ARG A 175 25.50 10.70 7.53
CA ARG A 175 24.87 11.00 6.25
C ARG A 175 23.36 10.80 6.40
N THR A 176 22.59 11.88 6.41
CA THR A 176 21.12 11.83 6.45
C THR A 176 20.50 11.44 5.11
N ARG A 177 21.26 11.58 4.03
CA ARG A 177 20.82 11.18 2.68
C ARG A 177 21.09 9.71 2.44
N ARG A 178 20.05 8.99 2.02
CA ARG A 178 20.11 7.59 1.58
C ARG A 178 21.30 7.34 0.65
N ILE A 179 21.99 6.22 0.85
CA ILE A 179 22.96 5.69 -0.11
C ILE A 179 22.17 5.08 -1.26
N LYS A 180 22.45 5.54 -2.48
CA LYS A 180 21.78 5.04 -3.67
C LYS A 180 22.22 3.61 -3.98
N SER A 181 21.27 2.78 -4.42
CA SER A 181 21.58 1.44 -4.91
C SER A 181 22.21 1.51 -6.30
N PHE A 182 22.90 0.46 -6.71
CA PHE A 182 23.46 0.34 -8.06
C PHE A 182 22.34 0.50 -9.11
N GLY A 183 22.52 1.42 -10.06
CA GLY A 183 21.52 1.74 -11.11
C GLY A 183 20.58 2.92 -10.79
N GLU A 184 20.64 3.53 -9.62
CA GLU A 184 19.84 4.73 -9.32
C GLU A 184 20.53 6.03 -9.77
N GLU A 185 20.08 6.60 -10.87
CA GLU A 185 20.59 7.86 -11.38
C GLU A 185 20.13 9.07 -10.57
N SER A 186 20.99 10.09 -10.45
CA SER A 186 20.55 11.39 -9.91
C SER A 186 19.81 12.15 -10.99
N ARG A 187 18.57 12.57 -10.71
CA ARG A 187 17.95 13.57 -11.55
C ARG A 187 18.79 14.85 -11.52
N PRO A 188 19.13 15.43 -12.67
CA PRO A 188 19.77 16.74 -12.71
C PRO A 188 18.81 17.77 -12.12
N VAL A 189 19.35 18.67 -11.31
CA VAL A 189 18.63 19.80 -10.73
C VAL A 189 19.02 21.04 -11.51
N LYS A 190 18.05 21.92 -11.79
CA LYS A 190 18.33 23.23 -12.40
C LYS A 190 18.92 24.15 -11.34
N CYS A 191 20.14 24.64 -11.57
CA CYS A 191 20.78 25.58 -10.67
C CYS A 191 20.17 26.97 -10.86
N THR A 192 19.58 27.57 -9.82
CA THR A 192 19.00 28.93 -9.91
C THR A 192 20.05 30.06 -9.91
N ARG A 193 21.35 29.75 -10.09
CA ARG A 193 22.44 30.74 -10.24
C ARG A 193 22.99 30.79 -11.66
N CYS A 194 23.30 29.64 -12.25
CA CYS A 194 23.83 29.55 -13.62
C CYS A 194 22.80 29.02 -14.64
N ASP A 195 21.58 28.74 -14.20
CA ASP A 195 20.48 28.16 -14.98
C ASP A 195 20.77 26.81 -15.67
N GLN A 196 21.92 26.20 -15.40
CA GLN A 196 22.28 24.90 -15.95
C GLN A 196 21.64 23.74 -15.18
N LEU A 197 21.25 22.71 -15.95
CA LEU A 197 20.86 21.41 -15.41
C LEU A 197 22.10 20.60 -15.06
N GLY A 198 22.23 20.16 -13.82
CA GLY A 198 23.37 19.35 -13.38
C GLY A 198 23.20 18.75 -11.98
N HIS A 199 24.29 18.27 -11.40
CA HIS A 199 24.28 17.68 -10.05
C HIS A 199 24.61 18.68 -8.93
N HIS A 200 24.75 19.95 -9.27
CA HIS A 200 25.00 21.03 -8.32
C HIS A 200 23.75 21.90 -8.18
N ASN A 201 23.59 22.56 -7.03
CA ASN A 201 22.55 23.55 -6.80
C ASN A 201 23.17 24.92 -6.54
N ARG A 202 22.35 25.95 -6.30
CA ARG A 202 22.81 27.32 -6.03
C ARG A 202 23.87 27.41 -4.92
N ARG A 203 23.79 26.58 -3.87
CA ARG A 203 24.74 26.58 -2.75
C ARG A 203 26.10 25.98 -3.12
N SER A 204 26.16 25.11 -4.11
CA SER A 204 27.38 24.43 -4.55
C SER A 204 27.81 24.85 -5.97
N CYS A 205 27.33 26.01 -6.43
CA CYS A 205 27.63 26.55 -7.75
C CYS A 205 28.88 27.43 -7.69
N ASN A 206 29.91 27.06 -8.43
CA ASN A 206 31.21 27.73 -8.45
C ASN A 206 31.32 28.85 -9.51
N VAL A 207 30.25 29.09 -10.29
CA VAL A 207 30.21 30.18 -11.27
C VAL A 207 30.16 31.51 -10.50
N ALA A 208 31.04 32.45 -10.81
CA ALA A 208 31.02 33.80 -10.21
C ALA A 208 29.68 34.51 -10.51
N ILE A 209 29.27 35.46 -9.67
CA ILE A 209 28.07 36.29 -9.94
C ILE A 209 28.41 37.25 -11.08
#